data_AF-N9Q2F3-F1
#
_entry.id   AF-N9Q2F3-F1
#
_cell.length_a   1.000
_cell.length_b   1.000
_cell.length_c   1.000
_cell.angle_alpha   90.00
_cell.angle_beta   90.00
_cell.angle_gamma   90.00
#
_symmetry.space_group_name_H-M   'P 1'
#
loop_
_entity.id
_entity.type
_entity.pdbx_description
1 polymer ?
#
loop_
_entity_poly.entity_id
_entity_poly.type
_entity_poly.pdbx_seq_one_letter_code
_entity_poly.pdbx_strand_id
1 'polypeptide(L)'
;MGQSVLKSLFQTPEVDSGPVVLAQSYYRISQSETIDSLGKQCFNDKKIKKAKEISLKKAVNLWPRAPLKADEFDFEVVKLQSDIQNIQINSYASSQKNPTYYWPFVVFLDSRGCVLEGAGGFKNQEGQANIIQHERIEGVLQIPAQSEYILLTPLASAIDVEDKMLTNHGQLKLVAIR
;
A
#
# COMPACT_ATOMS: atom_id res chain seq x y z
N MET A 1 38.41 21.32 -9.26
CA MET A 1 37.50 20.58 -10.17
C MET A 1 37.36 19.15 -9.63
N GLY A 2 36.24 18.78 -9.02
CA GLY A 2 36.10 17.45 -8.42
C GLY A 2 34.89 17.26 -7.49
N GLN A 3 33.82 18.04 -7.68
CA GLN A 3 32.60 17.85 -6.90
C GLN A 3 31.76 16.71 -7.49
N SER A 4 32.17 15.50 -7.09
CA SER A 4 31.33 14.38 -6.67
C SER A 4 30.21 13.90 -7.61
N VAL A 5 30.58 13.00 -8.52
CA VAL A 5 29.70 12.02 -9.17
C VAL A 5 28.96 11.14 -8.13
N LEU A 6 29.48 11.04 -6.90
CA LEU A 6 28.81 10.33 -5.80
C LEU A 6 27.54 11.06 -5.34
N LYS A 7 27.48 12.40 -5.45
CA LYS A 7 26.32 13.17 -4.98
C LYS A 7 25.07 12.94 -5.83
N SER A 8 25.23 12.67 -7.13
CA SER A 8 24.10 12.35 -8.03
C SER A 8 23.56 10.92 -7.82
N LEU A 9 24.36 10.00 -7.27
CA LEU A 9 23.91 8.62 -6.97
C LEU A 9 22.99 8.56 -5.73
N PHE A 10 23.10 9.53 -4.82
CA PHE A 10 22.28 9.61 -3.60
C PHE A 10 21.13 10.63 -3.69
N GLN A 11 20.97 11.31 -4.82
CA GLN A 11 19.80 12.16 -5.05
C GLN A 11 18.63 11.26 -5.42
N THR A 12 17.70 11.10 -4.48
CA THR A 12 16.36 10.58 -4.79
C THR A 12 15.75 11.54 -5.81
N PRO A 13 15.40 11.09 -7.02
CA PRO A 13 14.68 11.96 -7.95
C PRO A 13 13.41 12.45 -7.26
N GLU A 14 13.14 13.75 -7.30
CA GLU A 14 11.77 14.21 -7.09
C GLU A 14 10.95 13.58 -8.20
N VAL A 15 10.07 12.66 -7.83
CA VAL A 15 9.13 12.04 -8.76
C VAL A 15 8.07 13.09 -9.05
N ASP A 16 8.30 13.88 -10.10
CA ASP A 16 7.24 14.64 -10.74
C ASP A 16 6.37 13.63 -11.52
N SER A 17 5.25 13.24 -10.93
CA SER A 17 4.45 12.09 -11.36
C SER A 17 3.47 12.37 -12.51
N GLY A 18 3.47 13.59 -13.07
CA GLY A 18 2.40 14.00 -13.99
C GLY A 18 1.03 13.98 -13.29
N PRO A 19 -0.09 14.07 -14.02
CA PRO A 19 -1.41 14.01 -13.41
C PRO A 19 -1.64 12.65 -12.73
N VAL A 20 -2.09 12.67 -11.47
CA VAL A 20 -2.49 11.45 -10.76
C VAL A 20 -3.74 10.86 -11.42
N VAL A 21 -3.62 9.65 -11.96
CA VAL A 21 -4.72 8.91 -12.60
C VAL A 21 -5.10 7.72 -11.73
N LEU A 22 -6.36 7.66 -11.30
CA LEU A 22 -6.91 6.48 -10.62
C LEU A 22 -7.22 5.38 -11.64
N ALA A 23 -7.18 4.13 -11.19
CA ALA A 23 -7.57 2.99 -12.02
C ALA A 23 -9.03 3.10 -12.48
N GLN A 24 -9.35 2.61 -13.67
CA GLN A 24 -10.75 2.58 -14.13
C GLN A 24 -11.63 1.66 -13.27
N SER A 25 -11.02 0.62 -12.70
CA SER A 25 -11.64 -0.31 -11.76
C SER A 25 -11.67 0.23 -10.32
N TYR A 26 -11.19 1.46 -10.05
CA TYR A 26 -11.08 1.97 -8.70
C TYR A 26 -12.46 2.16 -8.06
N TYR A 27 -12.66 1.58 -6.87
CA TYR A 27 -13.90 1.75 -6.13
C TYR A 27 -13.67 1.96 -4.63
N ARG A 28 -14.63 2.63 -4.01
CA ARG A 28 -14.72 2.86 -2.56
C ARG A 28 -15.75 1.92 -1.97
N ILE A 29 -15.49 1.49 -0.74
CA ILE A 29 -16.39 0.65 0.05
C ILE A 29 -16.85 1.49 1.23
N SER A 30 -18.15 1.54 1.47
CA SER A 30 -18.71 2.35 2.57
C SER A 30 -18.14 1.93 3.94
N GLN A 31 -18.26 2.81 4.93
CA GLN A 31 -17.84 2.54 6.29
C GLN A 31 -18.45 1.23 6.82
N SER A 32 -19.77 1.06 6.68
CA SER A 32 -20.50 -0.10 7.19
C SER A 32 -20.03 -1.39 6.53
N GLU A 33 -19.95 -1.43 5.20
CA GLU A 33 -19.50 -2.62 4.47
C GLU A 33 -18.05 -2.97 4.78
N THR A 34 -17.21 -1.96 5.00
CA THR A 34 -15.81 -2.15 5.40
C THR A 34 -15.73 -2.74 6.81
N ILE A 35 -16.52 -2.24 7.76
CA ILE A 35 -16.59 -2.78 9.12
C ILE A 35 -17.07 -4.23 9.10
N ASP A 36 -18.13 -4.52 8.33
CA ASP A 36 -18.70 -5.87 8.20
C ASP A 36 -17.67 -6.83 7.61
N SER A 37 -16.93 -6.40 6.58
CA SER A 37 -15.87 -7.18 5.94
C SER A 37 -14.69 -7.48 6.87
N LEU A 38 -14.33 -6.54 7.75
CA LEU A 38 -13.24 -6.71 8.71
C LEU A 38 -13.66 -7.40 10.00
N GLY A 39 -14.96 -7.39 10.32
CA GLY A 39 -15.50 -7.79 11.63
C GLY A 39 -15.07 -6.89 12.79
N LYS A 40 -14.48 -5.71 12.52
CA LYS A 40 -13.93 -4.80 13.53
C LYS A 40 -14.03 -3.35 13.11
N GLN A 41 -14.55 -2.50 14.00
CA GLN A 41 -14.73 -1.07 13.74
C GLN A 41 -13.49 -0.22 14.05
N CYS A 42 -12.76 -0.53 15.13
CA CYS A 42 -11.61 0.27 15.57
C CYS A 42 -10.42 -0.61 15.96
N PHE A 43 -9.22 -0.15 15.66
CA PHE A 43 -7.95 -0.82 15.89
C PHE A 43 -7.15 -0.04 16.93
N ASN A 44 -6.89 -0.65 18.09
CA ASN A 44 -6.09 -0.06 19.18
C ASN A 44 -4.80 -0.85 19.45
N ASP A 45 -4.41 -1.64 18.46
CA ASP A 45 -3.39 -2.69 18.59
C ASP A 45 -1.98 -2.08 18.62
N LYS A 46 -1.01 -2.87 19.08
CA LYS A 46 0.40 -2.45 19.14
C LYS A 46 0.94 -2.02 17.77
N LYS A 47 0.39 -2.56 16.68
CA LYS A 47 0.73 -2.21 15.30
C LYS A 47 0.37 -0.74 15.00
N ILE A 48 -0.80 -0.27 15.40
CA ILE A 48 -1.22 1.15 15.22
C ILE A 48 -0.26 2.09 15.95
N LYS A 49 0.05 1.79 17.21
CA LYS A 49 0.96 2.62 18.04
C LYS A 49 2.39 2.67 17.51
N LYS A 50 2.79 1.70 16.68
CA LYS A 50 4.14 1.58 16.10
C LYS A 50 4.15 1.74 14.58
N ALA A 51 3.05 2.25 14.01
CA ALA A 51 2.91 2.42 12.58
C ALA A 51 4.05 3.30 12.05
N LYS A 52 4.66 2.88 10.95
CA LYS A 52 5.66 3.70 10.26
C LYS A 52 4.94 4.90 9.65
N GLU A 53 5.54 6.08 9.76
CA GLU A 53 4.99 7.29 9.16
C GLU A 53 5.48 7.47 7.72
N ILE A 54 4.56 7.71 6.79
CA ILE A 54 4.82 8.05 5.39
C ILE A 54 4.68 9.56 5.18
N SER A 55 5.50 10.11 4.29
CA SER A 55 5.41 11.50 3.85
C SER A 55 5.84 11.66 2.39
N LEU A 56 5.60 12.85 1.83
CA LEU A 56 6.03 13.21 0.47
C LEU A 56 7.56 13.07 0.24
N LYS A 57 8.36 13.07 1.30
CA LYS A 57 9.83 12.90 1.23
C LYS A 57 10.30 11.51 1.61
N LYS A 58 9.41 10.65 2.11
CA LYS A 58 9.77 9.38 2.75
C LYS A 58 8.80 8.28 2.38
N ALA A 59 9.27 7.38 1.51
CA ALA A 59 8.59 6.13 1.22
C ALA A 59 8.63 5.17 2.43
N VAL A 60 7.61 4.31 2.53
CA VAL A 60 7.53 3.27 3.56
C VAL A 60 7.57 1.90 2.89
N ASN A 61 8.51 1.06 3.34
CA ASN A 61 8.55 -0.35 2.96
C ASN A 61 7.90 -1.21 4.06
N LEU A 62 7.05 -2.14 3.64
CA LEU A 62 6.35 -3.09 4.50
C LEU A 62 6.67 -4.51 4.04
N TRP A 63 6.70 -5.43 5.00
CA TRP A 63 6.92 -6.86 4.75
C TRP A 63 5.82 -7.66 5.45
N PRO A 64 4.60 -7.67 4.88
CA PRO A 64 3.53 -8.52 5.38
C PRO A 64 4.02 -9.96 5.49
N ARG A 65 3.67 -10.62 6.60
CA ARG A 65 4.03 -12.02 6.87
C ARG A 65 2.75 -12.82 7.00
N ALA A 66 2.85 -14.13 6.79
CA ALA A 66 1.75 -15.00 7.13
C ALA A 66 1.59 -15.03 8.67
N PRO A 67 0.37 -15.02 9.19
CA PRO A 67 0.15 -15.10 10.62
C PRO A 67 0.66 -16.43 11.17
N LEU A 68 1.16 -16.42 12.41
CA LEU A 68 1.65 -17.64 13.07
C LEU A 68 0.50 -18.57 13.48
N LYS A 69 -0.71 -18.02 13.63
CA LYS A 69 -1.94 -18.75 13.95
C LYS A 69 -2.97 -18.51 12.85
N ALA A 70 -3.69 -19.55 12.45
CA ALA A 70 -4.63 -19.47 11.32
C ALA A 70 -5.81 -18.51 11.55
N ASP A 71 -6.13 -18.23 12.81
CA ASP A 71 -7.22 -17.40 13.31
C ASP A 71 -6.80 -15.95 13.63
N GLU A 72 -5.53 -15.60 13.46
CA GLU A 72 -5.05 -14.23 13.70
C GLU A 72 -5.33 -13.33 12.49
N PHE A 73 -6.08 -12.25 12.71
CA PHE A 73 -6.29 -11.20 11.72
C PHE A 73 -4.98 -10.44 11.49
N ASP A 74 -4.33 -10.70 10.35
CA ASP A 74 -3.07 -10.06 10.00
C ASP A 74 -3.28 -8.86 9.08
N PHE A 75 -2.54 -7.80 9.37
CA PHE A 75 -2.59 -6.54 8.63
C PHE A 75 -1.30 -5.76 8.85
N GLU A 76 -0.96 -4.94 7.87
CA GLU A 76 0.03 -3.88 8.03
C GLU A 76 -0.68 -2.53 8.24
N VAL A 77 -0.01 -1.59 8.90
CA VAL A 77 -0.54 -0.24 9.07
C VAL A 77 0.54 0.82 8.95
N VAL A 78 0.19 1.90 8.27
CA VAL A 78 1.04 3.06 8.03
C VAL A 78 0.31 4.30 8.50
N LYS A 79 1.04 5.17 9.22
CA LYS A 79 0.54 6.48 9.63
C LYS A 79 0.81 7.48 8.52
N LEU A 80 -0.17 8.32 8.21
CA LEU A 80 -0.07 9.37 7.20
C LEU A 80 0.43 10.66 7.85
N GLN A 81 1.42 11.31 7.24
CA GLN A 81 1.64 12.73 7.50
C GLN A 81 0.48 13.55 6.92
N SER A 82 0.22 14.71 7.51
CA SER A 82 -0.73 15.69 6.96
C SER A 82 -0.44 15.98 5.48
N ASP A 83 -1.51 16.32 4.75
CA ASP A 83 -1.46 16.82 3.37
C ASP A 83 -1.14 15.78 2.29
N ILE A 84 -1.07 14.49 2.62
CA ILE A 84 -0.99 13.41 1.63
C ILE A 84 -2.37 13.19 1.01
N GLN A 85 -2.49 13.46 -0.28
CA GLN A 85 -3.74 13.26 -1.03
C GLN A 85 -3.77 11.93 -1.76
N ASN A 86 -2.60 11.44 -2.19
CA ASN A 86 -2.49 10.25 -3.01
C ASN A 86 -1.31 9.40 -2.57
N ILE A 87 -1.47 8.08 -2.64
CA ILE A 87 -0.41 7.12 -2.36
C ILE A 87 -0.34 6.11 -3.49
N GLN A 88 0.87 5.92 -4.00
CA GLN A 88 1.21 4.81 -4.86
C GLN A 88 1.64 3.61 -4.01
N ILE A 89 0.99 2.48 -4.22
CA ILE A 89 1.35 1.17 -3.67
C ILE A 89 2.05 0.37 -4.76
N ASN A 90 3.21 -0.18 -4.40
CA ASN A 90 3.96 -1.12 -5.22
C ASN A 90 4.03 -2.45 -4.51
N SER A 91 3.47 -3.50 -5.11
CA SER A 91 3.59 -4.88 -4.65
C SER A 91 4.58 -5.63 -5.51
N TYR A 92 5.65 -6.15 -4.91
CA TYR A 92 6.71 -6.84 -5.63
C TYR A 92 6.49 -8.35 -5.63
N ALA A 93 6.79 -8.99 -6.75
CA ALA A 93 6.72 -10.45 -6.85
C ALA A 93 7.66 -11.11 -5.84
N SER A 94 7.16 -12.17 -5.19
CA SER A 94 7.92 -13.01 -4.26
C SER A 94 9.04 -13.80 -4.94
N SER A 95 8.89 -14.11 -6.22
CA SER A 95 9.86 -14.86 -7.01
C SER A 95 9.74 -14.54 -8.51
N GLN A 96 10.78 -14.86 -9.28
CA GLN A 96 10.74 -14.78 -10.76
C GLN A 96 10.06 -16.00 -11.40
N LYS A 97 10.09 -17.16 -10.74
CA LYS A 97 9.54 -18.42 -11.26
C LYS A 97 8.27 -18.74 -10.47
N ASN A 98 7.12 -18.42 -11.07
CA ASN A 98 5.79 -18.38 -10.43
C ASN A 98 5.65 -17.18 -9.47
N PRO A 99 5.52 -15.97 -10.02
CA PRO A 99 5.39 -14.77 -9.20
C PRO A 99 4.08 -14.80 -8.41
N THR A 100 4.18 -14.53 -7.10
CA THR A 100 3.01 -14.27 -6.26
C THR A 100 3.13 -12.88 -5.62
N TYR A 101 1.99 -12.24 -5.38
CA TYR A 101 1.92 -10.85 -4.95
C TYR A 101 1.09 -10.69 -3.69
N TYR A 102 1.50 -9.77 -2.81
CA TYR A 102 0.64 -9.30 -1.74
C TYR A 102 -0.17 -8.12 -2.27
N TRP A 103 -1.45 -8.33 -2.59
CA TRP A 103 -2.35 -7.26 -3.03
C TRP A 103 -3.37 -6.98 -1.93
N PRO A 104 -3.34 -5.79 -1.29
CA PRO A 104 -4.15 -5.55 -0.11
C PRO A 104 -5.56 -5.07 -0.42
N PHE A 105 -6.49 -5.43 0.44
CA PHE A 105 -7.65 -4.60 0.72
C PHE A 105 -7.20 -3.45 1.60
N VAL A 106 -7.52 -2.22 1.17
CA VAL A 106 -7.04 -0.99 1.78
C VAL A 106 -8.17 -0.39 2.59
N VAL A 107 -7.87 -0.03 3.84
CA VAL A 107 -8.83 0.56 4.78
C VAL A 107 -8.26 1.85 5.34
N PHE A 108 -9.02 2.93 5.23
CA PHE A 108 -8.66 4.23 5.80
C PHE A 108 -9.19 4.33 7.21
N LEU A 109 -8.34 4.77 8.15
CA LEU A 109 -8.70 4.93 9.56
C LEU A 109 -8.55 6.37 10.00
N ASP A 110 -9.43 6.81 10.91
CA ASP A 110 -9.34 8.10 11.59
C ASP A 110 -8.20 8.14 12.63
N SER A 111 -8.02 9.29 13.28
CA SER A 111 -6.99 9.50 14.30
C SER A 111 -7.12 8.60 15.54
N ARG A 112 -8.31 8.00 15.76
CA ARG A 112 -8.58 7.04 16.83
C ARG A 112 -8.35 5.60 16.39
N GLY A 113 -7.98 5.38 15.12
CA GLY A 113 -7.82 4.05 14.53
C GLY A 113 -9.14 3.39 14.13
N CYS A 114 -10.22 4.17 13.97
CA CYS A 114 -11.52 3.66 13.56
C CYS A 114 -11.71 3.74 12.05
N VAL A 115 -12.39 2.75 11.47
CA VAL A 115 -12.69 2.66 10.03
C VAL A 115 -13.44 3.90 9.56
N LEU A 116 -12.96 4.52 8.49
CA LEU A 116 -13.66 5.54 7.71
C LEU A 116 -14.34 4.91 6.50
N GLU A 117 -13.55 4.22 5.66
CA GLU A 117 -14.01 3.54 4.45
C GLU A 117 -12.90 2.63 3.90
N GLY A 118 -13.24 1.79 2.93
CA GLY A 118 -12.33 0.89 2.23
C GLY A 118 -12.10 1.30 0.77
N ALA A 119 -11.07 0.75 0.15
CA ALA A 119 -10.82 0.87 -1.28
C ALA A 119 -10.28 -0.43 -1.88
N GLY A 120 -10.63 -0.68 -3.13
CA GLY A 120 -10.20 -1.81 -3.94
C GLY A 120 -10.10 -1.44 -5.42
N GLY A 121 -9.71 -2.41 -6.26
CA GLY A 121 -9.69 -2.22 -7.71
C GLY A 121 -8.68 -1.17 -8.18
N PHE A 122 -7.63 -0.90 -7.41
CA PHE A 122 -6.75 0.25 -7.58
C PHE A 122 -5.49 -0.03 -8.42
N LYS A 123 -5.37 -1.20 -9.08
CA LYS A 123 -4.25 -1.47 -10.00
C LYS A 123 -4.27 -0.50 -11.18
N ASN A 124 -3.16 0.20 -11.37
CA ASN A 124 -2.94 1.11 -12.49
C ASN A 124 -2.07 0.50 -13.58
N GLN A 125 -0.94 -0.12 -13.18
CA GLN A 125 0.06 -0.59 -14.13
C GLN A 125 0.90 -1.73 -13.55
N GLU A 126 1.63 -2.41 -14.44
CA GLU A 126 2.62 -3.41 -14.07
C GLU A 126 4.02 -2.93 -14.48
N GLY A 127 4.97 -3.06 -13.57
CA GLY A 127 6.38 -2.84 -13.86
C GLY A 127 7.06 -4.16 -14.17
N GLN A 128 7.71 -4.26 -15.33
CA GLN A 128 8.50 -5.43 -15.68
C GLN A 128 9.71 -5.58 -14.76
N ALA A 129 10.12 -6.83 -14.54
CA ALA A 129 11.35 -7.13 -13.83
C ALA A 129 12.57 -6.56 -14.58
N ASN A 130 13.59 -6.15 -13.83
CA ASN A 130 14.91 -5.83 -14.36
C ASN A 130 16.01 -6.47 -13.48
N ILE A 131 17.28 -6.19 -13.77
CA ILE A 131 18.43 -6.77 -13.06
C ILE A 131 18.37 -6.54 -11.53
N ILE A 132 17.68 -5.49 -11.09
CA ILE A 132 17.69 -5.01 -9.70
C ILE A 132 16.32 -5.23 -9.01
N GLN A 133 15.22 -5.35 -9.76
CA GLN A 133 13.87 -5.39 -9.22
C GLN A 133 13.05 -6.50 -9.86
N HIS A 134 12.30 -7.23 -9.04
CA HIS A 134 11.26 -8.14 -9.52
C HIS A 134 10.12 -7.37 -10.19
N GLU A 135 9.29 -8.11 -10.95
CA GLU A 135 8.02 -7.59 -11.46
C GLU A 135 7.18 -7.01 -10.30
N ARG A 136 6.47 -5.92 -10.57
CA ARG A 136 5.63 -5.26 -9.57
C ARG A 136 4.26 -4.94 -10.13
N ILE A 137 3.25 -5.06 -9.27
CA ILE A 137 1.93 -4.49 -9.48
C ILE A 137 1.93 -3.11 -8.82
N GLU A 138 1.52 -2.09 -9.56
CA GLU A 138 1.41 -0.73 -9.08
C GLU A 138 -0.05 -0.29 -9.08
N GLY A 139 -0.45 0.39 -8.02
CA GLY A 139 -1.76 1.00 -7.93
C GLY A 139 -1.75 2.30 -7.12
N VAL A 140 -2.72 3.16 -7.40
CA VAL A 140 -2.83 4.49 -6.82
C VAL A 140 -4.11 4.60 -6.00
N LEU A 141 -3.96 5.11 -4.79
CA LEU A 141 -5.05 5.39 -3.87
C LEU A 141 -5.20 6.88 -3.68
N GLN A 142 -6.45 7.36 -3.74
CA GLN A 142 -6.81 8.66 -3.21
C GLN A 142 -7.14 8.55 -1.72
N ILE A 143 -6.57 9.43 -0.90
CA ILE A 143 -6.77 9.43 0.55
C ILE A 143 -8.00 10.27 0.88
N PRO A 144 -9.01 9.73 1.60
CA PRO A 144 -10.13 10.55 2.05
C PRO A 144 -9.70 11.54 3.13
N ALA A 145 -10.46 12.63 3.23
CA ALA A 145 -10.32 13.56 4.33
C ALA A 145 -10.39 12.83 5.68
N GLN A 146 -9.66 13.35 6.67
CA GLN A 146 -9.64 12.82 8.05
C GLN A 146 -8.92 11.47 8.22
N SER A 147 -8.35 10.89 7.16
CA SER A 147 -7.49 9.71 7.28
C SER A 147 -6.20 10.04 8.00
N GLU A 148 -5.91 9.30 9.06
CA GLU A 148 -4.64 9.35 9.78
C GLU A 148 -3.82 8.08 9.57
N TYR A 149 -4.48 6.96 9.25
CA TYR A 149 -3.80 5.68 8.98
C TYR A 149 -4.38 4.98 7.77
N ILE A 150 -3.54 4.13 7.17
CA ILE A 150 -3.96 3.14 6.18
C ILE A 150 -3.63 1.76 6.71
N LEU A 151 -4.66 0.93 6.82
CA LEU A 151 -4.56 -0.49 7.12
C LEU A 151 -4.59 -1.27 5.80
N LEU A 152 -3.70 -2.26 5.71
CA LEU A 152 -3.51 -3.10 4.53
C LEU A 152 -3.64 -4.56 4.95
N THR A 153 -4.74 -5.20 4.60
CA THR A 153 -5.01 -6.61 4.90
C THR A 153 -4.95 -7.43 3.61
N PRO A 154 -4.43 -8.67 3.62
CA PRO A 154 -4.33 -9.46 2.39
C PRO A 154 -5.71 -9.79 1.82
N LEU A 155 -5.79 -9.82 0.49
CA LEU A 155 -6.94 -10.37 -0.24
C LEU A 155 -6.65 -11.80 -0.69
N ALA A 156 -7.69 -12.64 -0.65
CA ALA A 156 -7.64 -13.97 -1.28
C ALA A 156 -7.77 -13.85 -2.81
N SER A 157 -8.53 -12.87 -3.29
CA SER A 157 -8.72 -12.56 -4.70
C SER A 157 -9.09 -11.07 -4.87
N ALA A 158 -8.84 -10.52 -6.05
CA ALA A 158 -9.23 -9.15 -6.39
C ALA A 158 -9.46 -9.01 -7.90
N ILE A 159 -10.52 -8.30 -8.28
CA ILE A 159 -10.99 -8.16 -9.67
C ILE A 159 -9.97 -7.49 -10.59
N ASP A 160 -9.11 -6.63 -10.05
CA ASP A 160 -8.12 -5.88 -10.81
C ASP A 160 -6.83 -6.67 -11.07
N VAL A 161 -6.67 -7.84 -10.43
CA VAL A 161 -5.47 -8.71 -10.54
C VAL A 161 -5.84 -10.19 -10.66
N GLU A 162 -6.97 -10.51 -11.30
CA GLU A 162 -7.47 -11.90 -11.44
C GLU A 162 -6.49 -12.82 -12.18
N ASP A 163 -5.63 -12.25 -13.03
CA ASP A 163 -4.58 -12.97 -13.76
C ASP A 163 -3.32 -13.25 -12.93
N LYS A 164 -3.28 -12.79 -11.67
CA LYS A 164 -2.12 -12.90 -10.78
C LYS A 164 -2.42 -13.82 -9.59
N MET A 165 -1.38 -14.50 -9.11
CA MET A 165 -1.48 -15.31 -7.90
C MET A 165 -1.25 -14.43 -6.66
N LEU A 166 -2.25 -14.36 -5.77
CA LEU A 166 -2.15 -13.62 -4.52
C LEU A 166 -1.61 -14.47 -3.37
N THR A 167 -0.95 -13.80 -2.42
CA THR A 167 -0.40 -14.39 -1.20
C THR A 167 -0.61 -13.43 -0.02
N ASN A 168 -0.63 -14.00 1.19
CA ASN A 168 -0.76 -13.25 2.45
C ASN A 168 0.56 -12.71 3.01
N HIS A 169 1.67 -12.87 2.29
CA HIS A 169 2.97 -12.35 2.66
C HIS A 169 3.67 -11.75 1.45
N GLY A 170 4.59 -10.81 1.64
CA GLY A 170 5.31 -10.24 0.51
C GLY A 170 6.05 -8.96 0.87
N GLN A 171 6.22 -8.10 -0.13
CA GLN A 171 6.85 -6.80 0.04
C GLN A 171 6.01 -5.71 -0.63
N LEU A 172 5.71 -4.68 0.16
CA LEU A 172 5.08 -3.46 -0.34
C LEU A 172 6.03 -2.27 -0.20
N LYS A 173 5.96 -1.35 -1.17
CA LYS A 173 6.53 0.00 -1.05
C LYS A 173 5.44 1.03 -1.31
N LEU A 174 5.15 1.83 -0.29
CA LEU A 174 4.23 2.96 -0.36
C LEU A 174 5.00 4.25 -0.58
N VAL A 175 4.51 5.06 -1.51
CA VAL A 175 5.08 6.37 -1.84
C VAL A 175 3.94 7.38 -1.86
N ALA A 176 4.05 8.47 -1.09
CA ALA A 176 3.12 9.58 -1.21
C ALA A 176 3.42 10.37 -2.49
N ILE A 177 2.39 10.65 -3.28
CA ILE A 177 2.49 11.37 -4.55
C ILE A 177 1.58 12.59 -4.53
N ARG A 178 1.89 13.61 -5.35
CA ARG A 178 1.11 14.84 -5.47
C ARG A 178 0.18 14.75 -6.66
#